data_AF-W6ALL0-F1
#
_entry.id   AF-W6ALL0-F1
#
_cell.length_a   1.000
_cell.length_b   1.000
_cell.length_c   1.000
_cell.angle_alpha   90.00
_cell.angle_beta   90.00
_cell.angle_gamma   90.00
#
_symmetry.space_group_name_H-M   'P 1'
#
loop_
_entity.id
_entity.type
_entity.pdbx_description
1 polymer ?
#
loop_
_entity_poly.entity_id
_entity_poly.type
_entity_poly.pdbx_seq_one_letter_code
_entity_poly.pdbx_strand_id
1 'polypeptide(L)'
;MLSWCDRTELYPKFHSALNLAKEIQSKIYQDLGLSNSIGISYNKVLAKLASDLKKPMGITIIRDSDIALVVHPLAVNKLWGVGKVTTQKLATLNIKTIGDLAHYDNPIAQLN
;
A
#
# COMPACT_ATOMS: atom_id res chain seq x y z
N MET A 1 3.40 -5.67 -14.52
CA MET A 1 4.70 -5.24 -13.94
C MET A 1 4.43 -4.27 -12.81
N LEU A 2 5.23 -4.30 -11.73
CA LEU A 2 5.14 -3.36 -10.60
C LEU A 2 6.48 -2.62 -10.48
N SER A 3 6.45 -1.34 -10.15
CA SER A 3 7.63 -0.53 -9.89
C SER A 3 7.38 0.41 -8.71
N TRP A 4 8.44 0.78 -7.99
CA TRP A 4 8.45 1.82 -6.98
C TRP A 4 9.37 2.95 -7.43
N CYS A 5 9.00 4.17 -7.08
CA CYS A 5 9.77 5.36 -7.42
C CYS A 5 9.68 6.31 -6.23
N ASP A 6 10.82 6.71 -5.67
CA ASP A 6 10.88 7.85 -4.77
C ASP A 6 10.96 9.12 -5.61
N ARG A 7 10.11 10.09 -5.30
CA ARG A 7 9.98 11.37 -6.02
C ARG A 7 9.80 12.53 -5.05
N THR A 8 10.31 12.38 -3.84
CA THR A 8 10.27 13.40 -2.79
C THR A 8 10.85 14.73 -3.30
N GLU A 9 11.91 14.67 -4.10
CA GLU A 9 12.60 15.80 -4.72
C GLU A 9 11.75 16.56 -5.75
N LEU A 10 10.67 15.96 -6.27
CA LEU A 10 9.78 16.62 -7.23
C LEU A 10 8.62 17.36 -6.56
N TYR A 11 8.50 17.28 -5.23
CA TYR A 11 7.48 18.01 -4.50
C TYR A 11 7.47 19.53 -4.80
N PRO A 12 8.61 20.24 -4.89
CA PRO A 12 8.61 21.68 -5.24
C PRO A 12 8.03 21.99 -6.62
N LYS A 13 8.10 21.06 -7.58
CA LYS A 13 7.54 21.25 -8.92
C LYS A 13 6.03 21.02 -8.93
N PHE A 14 5.59 19.95 -8.28
CA PHE A 14 4.22 19.46 -8.39
C PHE A 14 3.28 19.93 -7.27
N HIS A 15 3.84 20.32 -6.13
CA HIS A 15 3.18 20.69 -4.88
C HIS A 15 2.21 19.63 -4.31
N SER A 16 2.12 18.47 -4.98
CA SER A 16 1.19 17.39 -4.67
C SER A 16 1.61 16.10 -5.38
N ALA A 17 1.73 15.03 -4.59
CA ALA A 17 1.98 13.70 -5.14
C ALA A 17 0.82 13.23 -6.06
N LEU A 18 -0.40 13.71 -5.82
CA LEU A 18 -1.55 13.41 -6.67
C LEU A 18 -1.39 14.00 -8.07
N ASN A 19 -0.87 15.23 -8.18
CA ASN A 19 -0.66 15.88 -9.48
C ASN A 19 0.40 15.13 -10.30
N LEU A 20 1.52 14.77 -9.65
CA LEU A 20 2.55 13.96 -10.29
C LEU A 20 2.00 12.60 -10.75
N ALA A 21 1.22 11.92 -9.92
CA ALA A 21 0.61 10.64 -10.27
C ALA A 21 -0.36 10.75 -11.45
N LYS A 22 -1.20 11.80 -11.48
CA LYS A 22 -2.10 12.07 -12.62
C LYS A 22 -1.32 12.31 -13.91
N GLU A 23 -0.24 13.08 -13.86
CA GLU A 23 0.61 13.33 -15.03
C GLU A 23 1.24 12.03 -15.54
N ILE A 24 1.81 11.22 -14.64
CA ILE A 24 2.41 9.91 -14.99
C ILE A 24 1.35 8.99 -15.61
N GLN A 25 0.19 8.84 -14.96
CA GLN A 25 -0.87 7.96 -15.43
C GLN A 25 -1.38 8.39 -16.83
N SER A 26 -1.59 9.69 -17.01
CA SER A 26 -2.04 10.26 -18.29
C SER A 26 -1.00 10.05 -19.39
N LYS A 27 0.28 10.30 -19.13
CA LYS A 27 1.36 10.10 -20.11
C LYS A 27 1.49 8.63 -20.53
N ILE A 28 1.49 7.70 -19.58
CA ILE A 28 1.55 6.27 -19.89
C ILE A 28 0.36 5.85 -20.76
N TYR A 29 -0.84 6.35 -20.46
CA TYR A 29 -2.02 6.03 -21.25
C TYR A 29 -1.96 6.64 -22.65
N GLN A 30 -1.55 7.91 -22.80
CA GLN A 30 -1.44 8.59 -24.08
C GLN A 30 -0.35 8.00 -24.98
N ASP A 31 0.82 7.72 -24.42
CA ASP A 31 1.99 7.28 -25.19
C ASP A 31 1.93 5.79 -25.53
N LEU A 32 1.36 4.96 -24.64
CA LEU A 32 1.41 3.49 -24.75
C LEU A 32 0.04 2.82 -24.85
N GLY A 33 -1.06 3.53 -24.61
CA GLY A 33 -2.41 2.94 -24.54
C GLY A 33 -2.63 2.01 -23.33
N LEU A 34 -1.73 2.02 -22.35
CA LEU A 34 -1.75 1.10 -21.22
C LEU A 34 -2.43 1.72 -19.99
N SER A 35 -3.42 1.00 -19.45
CA SER A 35 -4.00 1.36 -18.15
C SER A 35 -3.05 1.01 -17.00
N ASN A 36 -2.98 1.89 -16.00
CA ASN A 36 -2.20 1.65 -14.78
C ASN A 36 -2.92 2.25 -13.57
N SER A 37 -2.67 1.67 -12.39
CA SER A 37 -3.11 2.20 -11.10
C SER A 37 -1.90 2.58 -10.26
N ILE A 38 -1.99 3.69 -9.55
CA ILE A 38 -0.88 4.25 -8.79
C ILE A 38 -1.26 4.32 -7.31
N GLY A 39 -0.39 3.78 -6.46
CA GLY A 39 -0.49 3.88 -5.02
C GLY A 39 0.62 4.77 -4.46
N ILE A 40 0.27 5.65 -3.52
CA ILE A 40 1.17 6.63 -2.92
C ILE A 40 1.11 6.48 -1.40
N SER A 41 2.26 6.39 -0.76
CA SER A 41 2.38 6.44 0.70
C SER A 41 3.83 6.75 1.09
N TYR A 42 4.09 6.86 2.40
CA TYR A 42 5.40 7.15 2.97
C TYR A 42 6.33 5.93 3.04
N ASN A 43 5.84 4.73 2.69
CA ASN A 43 6.68 3.54 2.53
C ASN A 43 6.17 2.63 1.40
N LYS A 44 7.03 1.70 0.97
CA LYS A 44 6.81 0.81 -0.18
C LYS A 44 5.66 -0.18 0.02
N VAL A 45 5.46 -0.68 1.26
CA VAL A 45 4.41 -1.66 1.59
C VAL A 45 3.05 -1.02 1.46
N LEU A 46 2.86 0.15 2.07
CA LEU A 46 1.61 0.91 2.00
C LEU A 46 1.35 1.45 0.60
N ALA A 47 2.38 1.91 -0.12
CA ALA A 47 2.24 2.33 -1.52
C ALA A 47 1.76 1.17 -2.41
N LYS A 48 2.30 -0.03 -2.21
CA LYS A 48 1.84 -1.23 -2.92
C LYS A 48 0.39 -1.56 -2.59
N LEU A 49 0.03 -1.56 -1.31
CA LEU A 49 -1.34 -1.78 -0.87
C LEU A 49 -2.30 -0.77 -1.51
N ALA A 50 -1.98 0.53 -1.43
CA ALA A 50 -2.76 1.62 -2.02
C ALA A 50 -3.05 1.40 -3.51
N SER A 51 -2.04 0.95 -4.27
CA SER A 51 -2.17 0.73 -5.72
C SER A 51 -3.19 -0.34 -6.09
N ASP A 52 -3.49 -1.27 -5.17
CA ASP A 52 -4.46 -2.35 -5.41
C ASP A 52 -5.90 -1.92 -5.07
N LEU A 53 -6.10 -0.92 -4.20
CA LEU A 53 -7.41 -0.60 -3.62
C LEU A 53 -8.43 -0.07 -4.63
N LYS A 54 -7.99 0.63 -5.68
CA LYS A 54 -8.86 1.30 -6.66
C LYS A 54 -8.56 0.88 -8.10
N LYS A 55 -8.19 -0.37 -8.31
CA LYS A 55 -7.99 -0.90 -9.67
C LYS A 55 -9.33 -1.07 -10.41
N PRO A 56 -9.34 -0.96 -11.76
CA PRO A 56 -8.28 -0.41 -12.62
C PRO A 56 -8.27 1.13 -12.65
N MET A 57 -7.21 1.74 -13.18
CA MET A 57 -7.07 3.19 -13.40
C MET A 57 -7.18 4.11 -12.16
N GLY A 58 -7.27 3.57 -10.94
CA GLY A 58 -7.29 4.40 -9.74
C GLY A 58 -5.94 4.96 -9.31
N ILE A 59 -5.99 6.12 -8.65
CA ILE A 59 -4.91 6.68 -7.84
C ILE A 59 -5.37 6.68 -6.39
N THR A 60 -4.58 6.06 -5.50
CA THR A 60 -4.89 5.99 -4.06
C THR A 60 -3.72 6.52 -3.25
N ILE A 61 -4.01 7.35 -2.27
CA ILE A 61 -3.04 7.85 -1.29
C ILE A 61 -3.41 7.27 0.06
N ILE A 62 -2.44 6.66 0.74
CA ILE A 62 -2.57 6.23 2.14
C ILE A 62 -1.61 7.08 2.98
N ARG A 63 -2.17 7.87 3.89
CA ARG A 63 -1.46 8.63 4.92
C ARG A 63 -1.51 7.90 6.26
N ASP A 64 -0.74 8.38 7.21
CA ASP A 64 -0.75 7.86 8.58
C ASP A 64 -2.14 7.93 9.23
N SER A 65 -2.87 9.03 9.00
CA SER A 65 -4.26 9.20 9.44
C SER A 65 -5.24 8.18 8.86
N ASP A 66 -4.89 7.57 7.72
CA ASP A 66 -5.76 6.61 7.02
C ASP A 66 -5.54 5.18 7.53
N ILE A 67 -4.49 4.92 8.31
CA ILE A 67 -4.09 3.55 8.70
C ILE A 67 -5.19 2.85 9.48
N ALA A 68 -5.71 3.49 10.53
CA ALA A 68 -6.72 2.88 11.40
C ALA A 68 -8.04 2.58 10.66
N LEU A 69 -8.44 3.44 9.72
CA LEU A 69 -9.74 3.36 9.07
C LEU A 69 -9.70 2.56 7.75
N VAL A 70 -8.60 2.63 7.01
CA VAL A 70 -8.48 2.06 5.67
C VAL A 70 -7.63 0.80 5.67
N VAL A 71 -6.54 0.77 6.44
CA VAL A 71 -5.56 -0.32 6.38
C VAL A 71 -5.87 -1.42 7.38
N HIS A 72 -6.11 -1.07 8.65
CA HIS A 72 -6.36 -2.05 9.71
C HIS A 72 -7.50 -3.04 9.39
N PRO A 73 -8.65 -2.63 8.83
CA PRO A 73 -9.74 -3.57 8.56
C PRO A 73 -9.47 -4.58 7.44
N LEU A 74 -8.40 -4.39 6.65
CA LEU A 74 -8.09 -5.27 5.53
C LEU A 74 -7.57 -6.62 6.03
N ALA A 75 -7.88 -7.68 5.29
CA ALA A 75 -7.33 -9.01 5.55
C ALA A 75 -5.80 -8.99 5.53
N VAL A 76 -5.16 -9.72 6.44
CA VAL A 76 -3.71 -9.71 6.62
C VAL A 76 -2.94 -10.17 5.37
N ASN A 77 -3.56 -11.02 4.54
CA ASN A 77 -3.01 -11.47 3.27
C ASN A 77 -2.96 -10.39 2.17
N LYS A 78 -3.52 -9.20 2.42
CA LYS A 78 -3.36 -8.04 1.55
C LYS A 78 -2.00 -7.37 1.71
N LEU A 79 -1.28 -7.63 2.80
CA LEU A 79 0.08 -7.16 2.97
C LEU A 79 1.00 -7.85 1.97
N TRP A 80 1.80 -7.05 1.27
CA TRP A 80 2.84 -7.58 0.41
C TRP A 80 3.87 -8.38 1.24
N GLY A 81 4.12 -9.62 0.85
CA GLY A 81 4.97 -10.56 1.58
C GLY A 81 4.20 -11.57 2.45
N VAL A 82 2.90 -11.36 2.71
CA VAL A 82 2.07 -12.33 3.45
C VAL A 82 1.40 -13.30 2.47
N GLY A 83 2.08 -14.43 2.24
CA GLY A 83 1.58 -15.51 1.38
C GLY A 83 0.56 -16.44 2.07
N LYS A 84 0.08 -17.44 1.33
CA LYS A 84 -0.90 -18.44 1.80
C LYS A 84 -0.46 -19.13 3.09
N VAL A 85 0.79 -19.60 3.15
CA VAL A 85 1.34 -20.32 4.31
C VAL A 85 1.39 -19.42 5.54
N THR A 86 1.88 -18.19 5.40
CA THR A 86 1.94 -17.23 6.51
C THR A 86 0.54 -16.86 6.99
N THR A 87 -0.41 -16.66 6.07
CA THR A 87 -1.81 -16.39 6.41
C THR A 87 -2.41 -17.51 7.25
N GLN A 88 -2.14 -18.78 6.91
CA GLN A 88 -2.60 -19.93 7.68
C GLN A 88 -2.02 -19.95 9.09
N LYS A 89 -0.72 -19.65 9.25
CA LYS A 89 -0.07 -19.54 10.57
C LYS A 89 -0.64 -18.39 11.41
N LEU A 90 -0.90 -17.24 10.80
CA LEU A 90 -1.51 -16.11 11.51
C LEU A 90 -2.95 -16.43 11.94
N ALA A 91 -3.70 -17.17 11.11
CA ALA A 91 -5.04 -17.60 11.46
C ALA A 91 -5.08 -18.53 12.70
N THR A 92 -4.05 -19.37 12.94
CA THR A 92 -3.98 -20.18 14.17
C THR A 92 -3.78 -19.34 15.43
N LEU A 93 -3.29 -18.10 15.27
CA LEU A 93 -3.16 -17.11 16.35
C LEU A 93 -4.37 -16.16 16.42
N ASN A 94 -5.45 -16.48 15.69
CA ASN A 94 -6.64 -15.65 15.54
C ASN A 94 -6.38 -14.26 14.91
N ILE A 95 -5.25 -14.08 14.21
CA ILE A 95 -4.90 -12.87 13.47
C ILE A 95 -5.46 -12.98 12.05
N LYS A 96 -6.45 -12.15 11.70
CA LYS A 96 -7.14 -12.19 10.40
C LYS A 96 -6.97 -10.89 9.62
N THR A 97 -6.86 -9.77 10.31
CA THR A 97 -6.72 -8.44 9.72
C THR A 97 -5.33 -7.86 9.92
N ILE A 98 -4.99 -6.83 9.15
CA ILE A 98 -3.76 -6.06 9.35
C ILE A 98 -3.77 -5.40 10.72
N GLY A 99 -4.93 -4.93 11.18
CA GLY A 99 -5.11 -4.38 12.52
C GLY A 99 -4.83 -5.41 13.61
N ASP A 100 -5.32 -6.64 13.46
CA ASP A 100 -5.04 -7.71 14.42
C ASP A 100 -3.53 -7.95 14.54
N LEU A 101 -2.82 -7.96 13.40
CA LEU A 101 -1.37 -8.14 13.37
C LEU A 101 -0.62 -6.95 14.00
N ALA A 102 -1.09 -5.73 13.75
CA ALA A 102 -0.47 -4.50 14.27
C ALA A 102 -0.58 -4.38 15.80
N HIS A 103 -1.64 -4.92 16.39
CA HIS A 103 -1.87 -4.91 17.84
C HIS A 103 -1.59 -6.26 18.50
N TYR A 104 -1.02 -7.22 17.77
CA TYR A 104 -0.66 -8.50 18.33
C TYR A 104 0.59 -8.34 19.19
N ASP A 105 0.42 -8.41 20.51
CA ASP A 105 1.53 -8.43 21.45
C ASP A 105 2.34 -9.70 21.23
N ASN A 106 3.54 -9.56 20.67
CA ASN A 106 4.43 -10.67 20.43
C ASN A 106 5.05 -11.11 21.77
N PRO A 107 4.78 -12.32 22.28
CA PRO A 107 5.42 -12.81 23.50
C PRO A 107 6.95 -12.91 23.37
N ILE A 108 7.48 -13.00 22.15
CA ILE A 108 8.92 -13.08 21.88
C ILE A 108 9.59 -11.70 21.90
N ALA A 109 8.85 -10.61 21.63
CA ALA A 109 9.39 -9.26 21.68
C ALA A 109 9.64 -8.77 23.12
N GLN A 110 9.09 -9.45 24.13
CA GLN A 110 9.31 -9.18 25.55
C GLN A 110 10.53 -9.92 26.12
N LEU A 111 11.22 -10.75 25.33
CA LEU A 111 12.37 -11.57 25.75
C LEU A 111 13.74 -11.02 25.32
N ASN A 112 13.83 -9.77 24.84
CA ASN A 112 15.10 -9.08 24.58
C ASN A 112 15.18 -7.77 25.35
#